data_AF-A0A9P7CBT9-F1
#
_entry.id   AF-A0A9P7CBT9-F1
#
_cell.length_a   1.000
_cell.length_b   1.000
_cell.length_c   1.000
_cell.angle_alpha   90.00
_cell.angle_beta   90.00
_cell.angle_gamma   90.00
#
_symmetry.space_group_name_H-M   'P 1'
#
loop_
_entity.id
_entity.type
_entity.pdbx_description
1 polymer ?
#
loop_
_entity_poly.entity_id
_entity_poly.type
_entity_poly.pdbx_seq_one_letter_code
_entity_poly.pdbx_strand_id
1 'polypeptide(L)' 'MAKLKRKEYDELLLPLQLELTAMARWVQHSGQRLLVLFEGRDTAGKGGAIQAISQHLNPRQCRVVALPKPTDRAATQW' A
#
# COMPACT_ATOMS: atom_id res chain seq x y z
N MET A 1 -8.27 -11.62 -19.56
CA MET A 1 -9.39 -10.96 -18.83
C MET A 1 -9.62 -9.59 -19.43
N ALA A 2 -10.87 -9.19 -19.65
CA ALA A 2 -11.18 -7.84 -20.12
C ALA A 2 -10.86 -6.81 -19.02
N LYS A 3 -10.42 -5.61 -19.40
CA LYS A 3 -10.11 -4.53 -18.47
C LYS A 3 -11.41 -3.92 -17.93
N LEU A 4 -11.51 -3.75 -16.61
CA LEU A 4 -12.64 -3.07 -15.96
C LEU A 4 -12.79 -1.64 -16.50
N LYS A 5 -14.03 -1.20 -16.68
CA LYS A 5 -14.31 0.21 -16.93
C LYS A 5 -13.99 1.01 -15.67
N ARG A 6 -13.57 2.27 -15.84
CA ARG A 6 -13.13 3.09 -14.71
C ARG A 6 -14.19 3.24 -13.62
N LYS A 7 -15.44 3.50 -14.03
CA LYS A 7 -16.58 3.65 -13.10
C LYS A 7 -16.81 2.38 -12.27
N GLU A 8 -16.81 1.22 -12.92
CA GLU A 8 -17.00 -0.08 -12.27
C GLU A 8 -15.84 -0.39 -11.30
N TYR A 9 -14.61 -0.09 -11.70
CA TYR A 9 -13.44 -0.22 -10.82
C TYR A 9 -13.56 0.65 -9.56
N ASP A 10 -13.95 1.93 -9.72
CA ASP A 10 -14.08 2.85 -8.58
C ASP A 10 -15.23 2.44 -7.64
N GLU A 11 -16.35 1.93 -8.19
CA GLU A 11 -17.47 1.38 -7.42
C GLU A 11 -17.06 0.15 -6.59
N LEU A 12 -16.22 -0.73 -7.14
CA LEU A 12 -15.70 -1.90 -6.44
C LEU A 12 -14.59 -1.56 -5.43
N LEU A 13 -13.79 -0.52 -5.71
CA LEU A 13 -12.67 -0.13 -4.86
C LEU A 13 -13.12 0.54 -3.56
N LEU A 14 -14.17 1.36 -3.61
CA LEU A 14 -14.64 2.15 -2.46
C LEU A 14 -14.95 1.29 -1.21
N PRO A 15 -15.75 0.21 -1.27
CA PRO A 15 -16.02 -0.61 -0.08
C PRO A 15 -14.74 -1.26 0.48
N LEU A 16 -13.80 -1.65 -0.37
CA LEU A 16 -12.51 -2.20 0.08
C LEU A 16 -11.68 -1.17 0.85
N GLN A 17 -11.74 0.10 0.45
CA GLN A 17 -11.03 1.19 1.15
C GLN A 17 -11.65 1.52 2.51
N LEU A 18 -12.96 1.34 2.66
CA LEU A 18 -13.63 1.42 3.97
C LEU A 18 -13.13 0.32 4.90
N GLU A 19 -13.07 -0.93 4.41
CA GLU A 19 -12.54 -2.06 5.18
C GLU A 19 -11.05 -1.88 5.53
N LEU A 20 -10.23 -1.35 4.61
CA LEU A 20 -8.84 -1.00 4.92
C LEU A 20 -8.74 0.01 6.07
N THR A 21 -9.66 0.98 6.13
CA THR A 21 -9.70 1.97 7.22
C THR A 21 -10.08 1.32 8.55
N ALA A 22 -11.06 0.40 8.54
CA ALA A 22 -11.43 -0.37 9.73
C ALA A 22 -10.25 -1.24 10.21
N MET A 23 -9.58 -1.92 9.28
CA MET A 23 -8.38 -2.73 9.56
C MET A 23 -7.26 -1.88 10.15
N ALA A 24 -6.96 -0.70 9.59
CA ALA A 24 -5.91 0.18 10.11
C ALA A 24 -6.19 0.64 11.55
N ARG A 25 -7.46 0.93 11.87
CA ARG A 25 -7.89 1.24 13.24
C ARG A 25 -7.71 0.04 14.18
N TRP A 26 -8.06 -1.16 13.72
CA TRP A 26 -7.86 -2.39 14.48
C TRP A 26 -6.38 -2.68 14.74
N VAL A 27 -5.51 -2.52 13.74
CA VAL A 27 -4.06 -2.70 13.89
C VAL A 27 -3.52 -1.74 14.97
N GLN A 28 -3.96 -0.48 14.95
CA GLN A 28 -3.58 0.49 15.97
C GLN A 28 -4.09 0.08 17.36
N HIS A 29 -5.37 -0.28 17.49
CA HIS A 29 -5.99 -0.62 18.78
C HIS A 29 -5.40 -1.90 19.40
N SER A 30 -5.11 -2.90 18.56
CA SER A 30 -4.54 -4.18 18.99
C SER A 30 -3.03 -4.12 19.26
N GLY A 31 -2.35 -3.03 18.90
CA GLY A 31 -0.89 -2.90 18.98
C GLY A 31 -0.12 -3.79 18.00
N GLN A 32 -0.82 -4.39 17.01
CA GLN A 32 -0.20 -5.22 15.99
C GLN A 32 0.59 -4.37 14.98
N ARG A 33 1.47 -5.03 14.22
CA ARG A 33 2.27 -4.40 13.17
C ARG A 33 2.02 -5.12 11.86
N LEU A 34 1.71 -4.36 10.81
CA LEU A 34 1.45 -4.88 9.46
C LEU A 34 2.50 -4.33 8.49
N LEU A 35 3.12 -5.21 7.72
CA LEU A 35 4.02 -4.88 6.62
C LEU A 35 3.46 -5.48 5.33
N VAL A 36 3.42 -4.68 4.27
CA VAL A 36 3.02 -5.11 2.93
C VAL A 36 4.19 -4.84 1.99
N LEU A 37 4.70 -5.88 1.33
CA LEU A 37 5.78 -5.79 0.36
C LEU A 37 5.20 -5.81 -1.05
N PHE A 38 5.63 -4.85 -1.88
CA PHE A 38 5.23 -4.76 -3.29
C PHE A 38 6.44 -5.04 -4.18
N GLU A 39 6.45 -6.22 -4.80
CA GLU A 39 7.46 -6.65 -5.75
C GLU A 39 6.89 -6.79 -7.16
N GLY A 40 7.76 -6.73 -8.16
CA GLY A 40 7.38 -6.96 -9.56
C GLY A 40 8.18 -6.13 -10.55
N ARG A 41 7.97 -6.42 -11.84
CA ARG A 41 8.69 -5.74 -12.93
C ARG A 41 8.43 -4.24 -12.94
N ASP A 42 9.34 -3.52 -13.60
CA ASP A 42 9.08 -2.13 -13.98
C ASP A 42 7.77 -2.03 -14.76
N THR A 43 7.06 -0.92 -14.56
CA THR A 43 5.75 -0.61 -15.15
C THR A 43 4.60 -1.59 -14.83
N ALA A 44 4.79 -2.57 -13.93
CA ALA A 44 3.75 -3.53 -13.53
C ALA A 44 2.57 -2.91 -12.74
N GLY A 45 2.61 -1.61 -12.41
CA GLY A 45 1.52 -0.93 -11.71
C GLY A 45 1.61 -0.90 -10.18
N LYS A 46 2.79 -1.22 -9.61
CA LYS A 46 3.03 -1.23 -8.15
C LYS A 46 2.62 0.08 -7.46
N GLY A 47 2.99 1.23 -8.05
CA GLY A 47 2.64 2.55 -7.49
C GLY A 47 1.13 2.80 -7.43
N GLY A 48 0.38 2.36 -8.45
CA GLY A 48 -1.08 2.46 -8.45
C GLY A 48 -1.73 1.59 -7.38
N ALA A 49 -1.20 0.39 -7.14
CA ALA A 49 -1.67 -0.49 -6.07
C ALA A 49 -1.38 0.10 -4.68
N ILE A 50 -0.18 0.64 -4.46
CA ILE A 50 0.18 1.36 -3.23
C ILE A 50 -0.80 2.51 -3.00
N GLN A 51 -1.04 3.34 -4.01
CA GLN A 51 -1.96 4.46 -3.92
C GLN A 51 -3.39 4.02 -3.61
N ALA A 52 -3.89 2.98 -4.28
CA ALA A 52 -5.23 2.44 -4.01
C ALA A 52 -5.40 1.97 -2.56
N ILE A 53 -4.34 1.49 -1.93
CA ILE A 53 -4.37 1.09 -0.51
C ILE A 53 -4.21 2.29 0.42
N SER A 54 -3.26 3.18 0.15
CA SER A 54 -2.85 4.23 1.11
C SER A 54 -3.68 5.50 1.04
N GLN A 55 -4.35 5.80 -0.08
CA GLN A 55 -4.91 7.15 -0.34
C GLN A 55 -5.97 7.62 0.66
N HIS A 56 -6.68 6.70 1.33
CA HIS A 56 -7.72 7.03 2.32
C HIS A 56 -7.33 6.67 3.76
N LEU A 57 -6.13 6.13 3.96
CA LEU A 57 -5.63 5.79 5.30
C LEU A 57 -5.02 7.02 5.97
N ASN A 58 -5.09 7.07 7.31
CA ASN A 58 -4.42 8.12 8.07
C ASN A 58 -2.89 8.00 7.86
N PRO A 59 -2.20 9.05 7.41
CA PRO A 59 -0.75 9.00 7.17
C PRO A 59 0.08 8.77 8.43
N ARG A 60 -0.51 8.94 9.62
CA ARG A 60 0.14 8.58 10.90
C ARG A 60 0.08 7.09 11.21
N GLN A 61 -0.83 6.35 10.58
CA GLN A 61 -1.01 4.90 10.73
C GLN A 61 -0.37 4.12 9.58
N CYS A 62 -0.34 4.70 8.37
CA CYS A 62 0.20 4.07 7.18
C CYS A 62 1.39 4.89 6.65
N ARG A 63 2.55 4.24 6.54
CA ARG A 63 3.77 4.83 5.97
C ARG A 63 4.17 4.04 4.72
N VAL A 64 4.29 4.75 3.61
CA VAL A 64 4.88 4.21 2.38
C VAL A 64 6.39 4.42 2.42
N VAL A 65 7.16 3.38 2.13
CA VAL A 65 8.63 3.43 2.08
C VAL A 65 9.08 3.00 0.70
N ALA A 66 9.79 3.90 0.02
CA ALA A 66 10.54 3.60 -1.19
C ALA A 66 12.03 3.75 -0.85
N LEU A 67 12.73 2.62 -0.73
CA LEU A 67 14.15 2.64 -0.41
C LEU A 67 14.94 3.09 -1.65
N PRO A 68 15.83 4.09 -1.52
CA PRO A 68 16.74 4.44 -2.60
C PRO A 68 17.83 3.36 -2.74
N LYS A 69 18.71 3.54 -3.72
CA LYS A 69 19.96 2.77 -3.79
C LYS A 69 20.65 2.81 -2.42
N PRO A 70 21.14 1.67 -1.90
CA PRO A 70 21.86 1.66 -0.62
C PRO A 70 23.09 2.56 -0.68
N THR A 71 23.37 3.25 0.42
CA THR A 71 24.62 3.99 0.61
C THR A 71 25.78 3.01 0.81
N ASP A 72 27.02 3.48 0.63
CA ASP A 72 28.21 2.63 0.83
C ASP A 72 28.24 1.97 2.21
N ARG A 73 27.79 2.71 3.24
CA ARG A 73 27.63 2.15 4.59
C ARG A 73 26.53 1.11 4.64
N ALA A 74 25.34 1.39 4.10
CA ALA A 74 24.22 0.45 4.13
C ALA A 74 24.49 -0.83 3.33
N ALA A 75 25.28 -0.75 2.25
CA ALA A 75 25.65 -1.89 1.42
C ALA A 75 26.54 -2.92 2.16
N THR A 76 27.21 -2.51 3.23
CA THR A 76 28.05 -3.39 4.07
C THR A 76 27.34 -3.89 5.32
N GLN A 77 26.10 -3.44 5.56
CA GLN A 77 25.29 -3.81 6.72
C GLN A 77 24.35 -4.98 6.39
N TRP A 78 24.11 -5.83 7.38
CA TRP A 78 23.14 -6.93 7.37
C TRP A 78 22.11 -6.71 8.47
#